data_AF-K2ASK0-F1
#
_entry.id   AF-K2ASK0-F1
#
_cell.length_a   1.000
_cell.length_b   1.000
_cell.length_c   1.000
_cell.angle_alpha   90.00
_cell.angle_beta   90.00
_cell.angle_gamma   90.00
#
_symmetry.space_group_name_H-M   'P 1'
#
loop_
_entity.id
_entity.type
_entity.pdbx_description
1 polymer ?
#
loop_
_entity_poly.entity_id
_entity_poly.type
_entity_poly.pdbx_seq_one_letter_code
_entity_poly.pdbx_strand_id
1 'polypeptide(L)'
;MWRNRQVALILPTYKEKKSIASVISKFDAMGFIDDIVVVDNNAEKGTREEVAKTRARVVAERKQGYGNAIRKGIMSTKAPLVIIAEPDG
;
A
#
# COMPACT_ATOMS: atom_id res chain seq x y z
N MET A 1 -14.79 -1.29 -5.31
CA MET A 1 -14.92 -2.15 -6.51
C MET A 1 -14.92 -1.30 -7.77
N TRP A 2 -14.32 -1.80 -8.86
CA TRP A 2 -14.36 -1.18 -10.19
C TRP A 2 -14.98 -2.15 -11.20
N ARG A 3 -16.06 -1.75 -11.89
CA ARG A 3 -16.81 -2.62 -12.83
C ARG A 3 -17.14 -4.01 -12.23
N ASN A 4 -17.68 -4.04 -11.02
CA ASN A 4 -18.01 -5.25 -10.25
C ASN A 4 -16.82 -6.19 -9.97
N ARG A 5 -15.58 -5.68 -9.94
CA ARG A 5 -14.39 -6.44 -9.53
C ARG A 5 -13.71 -5.75 -8.36
N GLN A 6 -13.19 -6.55 -7.42
CA GLN A 6 -12.39 -6.02 -6.32
C GLN A 6 -11.07 -5.44 -6.82
N VAL A 7 -10.66 -4.31 -6.25
CA VAL A 7 -9.41 -3.62 -6.58
C VAL A 7 -8.55 -3.54 -5.33
N ALA A 8 -7.32 -4.05 -5.43
CA ALA A 8 -6.29 -3.84 -4.43
C ALA A 8 -5.31 -2.75 -4.87
N LEU A 9 -4.99 -1.84 -3.95
CA LEU A 9 -3.90 -0.89 -4.08
C LEU A 9 -2.71 -1.39 -3.26
N ILE A 10 -1.55 -1.48 -3.91
CA ILE A 10 -0.28 -1.84 -3.28
C ILE A 10 0.61 -0.61 -3.27
N LEU A 11 1.08 -0.24 -2.09
CA LEU A 11 2.01 0.85 -1.84
C LEU A 11 3.30 0.30 -1.22
N PRO A 12 4.34 0.01 -2.03
CA PRO A 12 5.67 -0.30 -1.52
C PRO A 12 6.23 0.91 -0.79
N THR A 13 6.73 0.76 0.44
CA THR A 13 7.29 1.91 1.18
C THR A 13 8.65 1.60 1.81
N TYR A 14 9.54 2.60 1.76
CA TYR A 14 10.85 2.63 2.40
C TYR A 14 11.12 3.98 3.09
N LYS A 15 10.95 5.14 2.43
CA LYS A 15 11.27 6.48 2.99
C LYS A 15 10.11 7.48 2.95
N GLU A 16 8.88 7.01 2.79
CA GLU A 16 7.74 7.85 2.46
C GLU A 16 6.86 8.17 3.68
N LYS A 17 7.43 8.17 4.88
CA LYS A 17 6.71 8.46 6.14
C LYS A 17 5.84 9.72 6.07
N LYS A 18 6.35 10.78 5.43
CA LYS A 18 5.68 12.09 5.39
C LYS A 18 4.48 12.14 4.44
N SER A 19 4.45 11.27 3.43
CA SER A 19 3.44 11.29 2.36
C SER A 19 2.47 10.13 2.43
N ILE A 20 2.87 8.98 2.99
CA ILE A 20 2.10 7.72 2.95
C ILE A 20 0.65 7.86 3.40
N ALA A 21 0.39 8.54 4.52
CA ALA A 21 -0.97 8.72 5.04
C ALA A 21 -1.84 9.59 4.11
N SER A 22 -1.26 10.65 3.52
CA SER A 22 -1.97 11.50 2.57
C SER A 22 -2.27 10.75 1.27
N VAL A 23 -1.31 9.99 0.75
CA VAL A 23 -1.48 9.16 -0.46
C VAL A 23 -2.60 8.15 -0.25
N ILE A 24 -2.58 7.43 0.87
CA ILE A 24 -3.64 6.46 1.20
C ILE A 24 -5.01 7.15 1.23
N SER A 25 -5.13 8.30 1.90
CA SER A 25 -6.40 9.04 1.98
C SER A 25 -6.90 9.52 0.62
N LYS A 26 -6.01 10.00 -0.26
CA LYS A 26 -6.38 10.44 -1.64
C LYS A 26 -6.93 9.28 -2.45
N PHE A 27 -6.26 8.12 -2.41
CA PHE A 27 -6.70 6.91 -3.10
C PHE A 27 -8.00 6.35 -2.51
N ASP A 28 -8.13 6.37 -1.19
CA ASP A 28 -9.32 5.92 -0.49
C ASP A 28 -10.56 6.72 -0.89
N ALA A 29 -10.44 8.04 -0.91
CA ALA A 29 -11.52 8.96 -1.27
C ALA A 29 -12.07 8.76 -2.69
N MET A 30 -11.34 8.05 -3.58
CA MET A 30 -11.85 7.71 -4.91
C MET A 30 -12.98 6.68 -4.89
N GLY A 31 -13.17 5.96 -3.77
CA GLY A 31 -14.34 5.10 -3.53
C GLY A 31 -14.37 3.77 -4.28
N PHE A 32 -13.38 3.46 -5.12
CA PHE A 32 -13.34 2.19 -5.87
C PHE A 32 -12.31 1.17 -5.36
N ILE A 33 -11.46 1.52 -4.39
CA ILE A 33 -10.42 0.64 -3.86
C ILE A 33 -10.93 -0.17 -2.67
N ASP A 34 -10.83 -1.49 -2.73
CA ASP A 34 -11.40 -2.38 -1.71
C ASP A 34 -10.35 -2.80 -0.67
N ASP A 35 -9.10 -3.00 -1.08
CA ASP A 35 -7.99 -3.46 -0.23
C ASP A 35 -6.79 -2.53 -0.41
N ILE A 36 -6.37 -1.83 0.64
CA ILE A 36 -5.16 -0.99 0.61
C ILE A 36 -4.06 -1.70 1.39
N VAL A 37 -3.00 -2.07 0.68
CA VAL A 37 -1.86 -2.81 1.19
C VAL A 37 -0.63 -1.94 1.16
N VAL A 38 -0.14 -1.56 2.33
CA VAL A 38 1.19 -0.94 2.44
C VAL A 38 2.20 -2.04 2.69
N VAL A 39 3.22 -2.13 1.84
CA VAL A 39 4.30 -3.09 2.01
C VAL A 39 5.48 -2.39 2.67
N ASP A 40 5.66 -2.67 3.95
CA ASP A 40 6.82 -2.21 4.71
C ASP A 40 8.04 -3.03 4.32
N ASN A 41 8.94 -2.41 3.56
CA ASN A 41 10.19 -3.00 3.13
C ASN A 41 11.38 -2.37 3.86
N ASN A 42 11.39 -2.54 5.19
CA ASN A 42 12.32 -1.91 6.13
C ASN A 42 12.18 -0.39 6.15
N ALA A 43 10.93 0.08 6.19
CA ALA A 43 10.59 1.48 6.10
C ALA A 43 11.12 2.33 7.27
N GLU A 44 11.26 3.63 7.01
CA GLU A 44 11.66 4.62 7.99
C GLU A 44 10.83 4.51 9.29
N LYS A 45 11.49 4.70 10.44
CA LYS A 45 10.81 4.68 11.75
C LYS A 45 9.69 5.73 11.80
N GLY A 46 8.49 5.29 12.18
CA GLY A 46 7.30 6.13 12.18
C GLY A 46 6.36 5.87 10.99
N THR A 47 6.80 5.19 9.93
CA THR A 47 5.96 4.92 8.76
C THR A 47 4.75 4.05 9.13
N ARG A 48 4.93 3.01 9.95
CA ARG A 48 3.81 2.16 10.39
C ARG A 48 2.77 2.94 11.19
N GLU A 49 3.23 3.86 12.02
CA GLU A 49 2.41 4.72 12.86
C GLU A 49 1.59 5.69 12.02
N GLU A 50 2.15 6.22 10.92
CA GLU A 50 1.38 7.02 9.96
C GLU A 50 0.35 6.18 9.20
N VAL A 51 0.71 4.96 8.77
CA VAL A 51 -0.22 4.06 8.09
C VAL A 51 -1.38 3.64 9.00
N ALA A 52 -1.12 3.41 10.29
CA ALA A 52 -2.13 3.00 11.28
C ALA A 52 -3.24 4.04 11.49
N LYS A 53 -3.07 5.29 11.04
CA LYS A 53 -4.10 6.35 11.05
C LYS A 53 -5.09 6.22 9.90
N THR A 54 -4.90 5.26 9.01
CA THR A 54 -5.69 5.06 7.79
C THR A 54 -6.37 3.68 7.83
N ARG A 55 -7.19 3.37 6.81
CA ARG A 55 -7.76 2.01 6.67
C ARG A 55 -6.80 0.98 6.10
N ALA A 56 -5.59 1.38 5.71
CA ALA A 56 -4.65 0.48 5.07
C ALA A 56 -4.09 -0.54 6.05
N ARG A 57 -3.84 -1.76 5.55
CA ARG A 57 -3.14 -2.80 6.30
C ARG A 57 -1.68 -2.85 5.89
N VAL A 58 -0.81 -3.19 6.85
CA VAL A 58 0.63 -3.29 6.63
C VAL A 58 1.03 -4.76 6.43
N VAL A 59 1.88 -5.02 5.44
CA VAL A 59 2.54 -6.30 5.22
C VAL A 59 4.05 -6.09 5.25
N ALA A 60 4.76 -6.87 6.07
CA ALA A 60 6.21 -6.77 6.15
C ALA A 60 6.91 -7.60 5.06
N GLU A 61 7.91 -7.02 4.41
CA GLU A 61 8.88 -7.69 3.53
C GLU A 61 10.30 -7.44 4.06
N ARG A 62 10.96 -8.50 4.54
CA ARG A 62 12.29 -8.40 5.17
C ARG A 62 13.42 -8.29 4.14
N LYS A 63 13.23 -8.81 2.92
CA LYS A 63 14.22 -8.70 1.85
C LYS A 63 14.10 -7.33 1.19
N GLN A 64 15.06 -6.44 1.47
CA GLN A 64 15.10 -5.11 0.86
C GLN A 64 15.04 -5.21 -0.68
N GLY A 65 14.29 -4.30 -1.30
CA GLY A 65 14.24 -4.13 -2.74
C GLY A 65 12.81 -3.90 -3.21
N TYR A 66 12.64 -2.91 -4.09
CA TYR A 66 11.33 -2.52 -4.62
C TYR A 66 10.58 -3.70 -5.27
N GLY A 67 11.28 -4.53 -6.04
CA GLY A 67 10.69 -5.75 -6.63
C GLY A 67 10.23 -6.78 -5.59
N ASN A 68 10.94 -6.93 -4.46
CA ASN A 68 10.51 -7.80 -3.36
C ASN A 68 9.22 -7.26 -2.74
N ALA A 69 9.15 -5.95 -2.51
CA ALA A 69 7.98 -5.29 -1.95
C ALA A 69 6.75 -5.43 -2.87
N ILE A 70 6.90 -5.19 -4.18
CA ILE A 70 5.82 -5.41 -5.16
C ILE A 70 5.33 -6.85 -5.12
N ARG A 71 6.26 -7.82 -5.23
CA ARG A 71 5.92 -9.24 -5.24
C ARG A 71 5.18 -9.64 -3.95
N LYS A 72 5.65 -9.16 -2.80
CA LYS A 72 5.00 -9.40 -1.51
C LYS A 72 3.60 -8.83 -1.46
N GLY A 73 3.41 -7.60 -1.95
CA GLY A 73 2.10 -6.95 -2.05
C GLY A 73 1.13 -7.77 -2.88
N ILE A 74 1.53 -8.18 -4.10
CA ILE A 74 0.69 -8.98 -5.01
C ILE A 74 0.29 -10.29 -4.35
N MET A 75 1.24 -10.99 -3.71
CA MET A 75 0.98 -12.25 -3.03
C MET A 75 0.09 -12.11 -1.78
N SER A 76 -0.10 -10.88 -1.27
CA SER A 76 -0.86 -10.63 -0.04
C SER A 76 -2.34 -10.33 -0.27
N THR A 77 -2.79 -10.26 -1.52
CA THR A 77 -4.19 -9.97 -1.86
C THR A 77 -4.73 -11.03 -2.83
N LYS A 78 -6.06 -11.21 -2.82
CA LYS A 78 -6.79 -12.05 -3.77
C LYS A 78 -7.60 -11.22 -4.78
N ALA A 79 -7.47 -9.88 -4.73
CA ALA A 79 -8.19 -9.02 -5.64
C ALA A 79 -7.80 -9.31 -7.10
N PRO A 80 -8.77 -9.42 -8.02
CA PRO A 80 -8.52 -9.71 -9.43
C PRO A 80 -7.90 -8.52 -10.18
N LEU A 81 -8.00 -7.30 -9.64
CA LEU A 81 -7.37 -6.09 -10.17
C LEU A 81 -6.41 -5.54 -9.13
N VAL A 82 -5.21 -5.21 -9.58
CA VAL A 82 -4.14 -4.69 -8.72
C VAL A 82 -3.61 -3.40 -9.32
N ILE A 83 -3.53 -2.37 -8.49
CA ILE A 83 -2.82 -1.12 -8.77
C ILE A 83 -1.57 -1.12 -7.90
N ILE A 84 -0.42 -0.82 -8.49
CA ILE A 84 0.82 -0.57 -7.76
C ILE A 84 1.12 0.91 -7.98
N ALA A 85 1.33 1.64 -6.90
CA ALA A 85 1.68 3.05 -6.95
C ALA A 85 2.77 3.36 -5.93
N GLU A 86 3.60 4.34 -6.23
CA GLU A 86 4.59 4.85 -5.29
C GLU A 86 3.91 5.80 -4.30
N PRO A 87 4.23 5.71 -2.99
CA PRO A 87 3.62 6.56 -1.98
C PRO A 87 4.31 7.93 -1.81
N ASP A 88 4.88 8.49 -2.87
CA ASP A 88 5.60 9.76 -2.90
C ASP A 88 4.80 10.87 -3.63
N GLY A 89 3.84 11.50 -2.93
CA GLY A 89 3.12 12.68 -3.50
C GLY A 89 1.87 13.18 -2.78
#